data_AF-F6QHY6-F1
#
_entry.id   AF-F6QHY6-F1
#
_cell.length_a   1.000
_cell.length_b   1.000
_cell.length_c   1.000
_cell.angle_alpha   90.00
_cell.angle_beta   90.00
_cell.angle_gamma   90.00
#
_symmetry.space_group_name_H-M   'P 1'
#
loop_
_entity.id
_entity.type
_entity.pdbx_description
1 polymer ?
#
loop_
_entity_poly.entity_id
_entity_poly.type
_entity_poly.pdbx_seq_one_letter_code
_entity_poly.pdbx_strand_id
1 'polypeptide(L)'
;MTTAILLKHVTELVPALSDVLSHAKCELFVAYKVSLQDARYGCIVDIINRTIHEDARYTKGHLNMKTQRCFAVKQGLHGVLDLSRITYTELIEDINELIAQLGDKHGLPLKSAYTISRGFHIQLATK
;
A
#
# COMPACT_ATOMS: atom_id res chain seq x y z
N MET A 1 7.24 -6.70 5.54
CA MET A 1 6.01 -6.17 4.89
C MET A 1 6.27 -5.54 3.53
N THR A 2 7.11 -4.51 3.38
CA THR A 2 7.36 -3.88 2.07
C THR A 2 7.77 -4.88 0.98
N THR A 3 8.65 -5.83 1.31
CA THR A 3 9.09 -6.89 0.39
C THR A 3 7.94 -7.80 -0.05
N ALA A 4 6.99 -8.10 0.83
CA ALA A 4 5.82 -8.93 0.50
C ALA A 4 4.86 -8.19 -0.45
N ILE A 5 4.64 -6.89 -0.21
CA ILE A 5 3.83 -6.03 -1.10
C ILE A 5 4.51 -5.89 -2.47
N LEU A 6 5.83 -5.73 -2.50
CA LEU A 6 6.61 -5.69 -3.75
C LEU A 6 6.55 -7.02 -4.50
N LEU A 7 6.71 -8.13 -3.78
CA LEU A 7 6.61 -9.46 -4.38
C LEU A 7 5.23 -9.67 -5.01
N LYS A 8 4.15 -9.36 -4.28
CA LYS A 8 2.77 -9.36 -4.79
C LYS A 8 2.67 -8.60 -6.10
N HIS A 9 3.10 -7.33 -6.06
CA HIS A 9 3.03 -6.45 -7.22
C HIS A 9 3.77 -7.00 -8.44
N VAL A 10 5.01 -7.48 -8.27
CA VAL A 10 5.80 -8.04 -9.37
C VAL A 10 5.20 -9.34 -9.90
N THR A 11 4.71 -10.22 -9.01
CA THR A 11 4.08 -11.48 -9.43
C THR A 11 2.76 -11.27 -10.17
N GLU A 12 1.98 -10.25 -9.82
CA GLU A 12 0.75 -9.88 -10.53
C GLU A 12 1.02 -9.34 -11.95
N LEU A 13 2.24 -8.88 -12.23
CA LEU A 13 2.63 -8.41 -13.57
C LEU A 13 3.04 -9.55 -14.51
N VAL A 14 3.33 -10.74 -13.99
CA VAL A 14 3.80 -11.89 -14.78
C VAL A 14 2.83 -12.26 -15.92
N PRO A 15 1.49 -12.37 -15.71
CA PRO A 15 0.57 -12.70 -16.79
C PRO A 15 0.56 -11.65 -17.90
N ALA A 16 0.52 -10.37 -17.55
CA ALA A 16 0.53 -9.27 -18.52
C ALA A 16 1.84 -9.24 -19.33
N LEU A 17 2.98 -9.47 -18.66
CA LEU A 17 4.27 -9.54 -19.35
C LEU A 17 4.35 -10.76 -20.28
N SER A 18 3.86 -11.92 -19.85
CA SER A 18 3.81 -13.14 -20.67
C SER A 18 2.94 -12.94 -21.93
N ASP A 19 1.81 -12.24 -21.79
CA ASP A 19 0.91 -11.90 -22.88
C ASP A 19 1.54 -10.95 -23.90
N VAL A 20 2.20 -9.88 -23.44
CA VAL A 20 2.93 -8.95 -24.33
C VAL A 20 4.05 -9.66 -25.10
N LEU A 21 4.74 -10.60 -24.46
CA LEU A 21 5.79 -11.40 -25.09
C LEU A 21 5.24 -12.55 -25.97
N SER A 22 3.92 -12.76 -26.03
CA SER A 22 3.32 -13.89 -26.72
C SER A 22 3.64 -13.95 -28.22
N HIS A 23 3.78 -12.77 -28.85
CA HIS A 23 4.08 -12.57 -30.28
C HIS A 23 5.55 -12.24 -30.57
N ALA A 24 6.41 -12.20 -29.54
CA ALA A 24 7.81 -11.87 -29.72
C ALA A 24 8.54 -12.98 -30.52
N LYS A 25 9.35 -12.58 -31.50
CA LYS A 25 10.11 -13.51 -32.36
C LYS A 25 11.60 -13.58 -32.02
N CYS A 26 12.09 -12.63 -31.20
CA CYS A 26 13.47 -12.61 -30.75
C CYS A 26 13.72 -13.75 -29.76
N GLU A 27 14.78 -14.53 -29.96
CA GLU A 27 15.11 -15.71 -29.15
C GLU A 27 15.16 -15.40 -27.65
N LEU A 28 15.73 -14.25 -27.27
CA LEU A 28 15.79 -13.81 -25.88
C LEU A 28 14.40 -13.67 -25.23
N PHE A 29 13.45 -13.08 -25.96
CA PHE A 29 12.09 -12.87 -25.46
C PHE A 29 11.29 -14.17 -25.43
N VAL A 30 11.53 -15.08 -26.36
CA VAL A 30 10.97 -16.44 -26.32
C VAL A 30 11.47 -17.18 -25.07
N ALA A 31 12.76 -17.09 -24.75
CA ALA A 31 13.32 -17.70 -23.53
C ALA A 31 12.71 -17.11 -22.24
N TYR A 32 12.49 -15.79 -22.20
CA TYR A 32 11.78 -15.15 -21.08
C TYR A 32 10.32 -15.57 -21.00
N LYS A 33 9.60 -15.69 -22.11
CA LYS A 33 8.23 -16.22 -22.13
C LYS A 33 8.14 -17.61 -21.50
N VAL A 34 9.05 -18.52 -21.87
CA VAL A 34 9.12 -19.87 -21.28
C VAL A 34 9.36 -19.80 -19.78
N SER A 35 10.27 -18.92 -19.33
CA SER A 35 10.55 -18.73 -17.91
C SER A 35 9.34 -18.20 -17.14
N LEU A 36 8.55 -17.30 -17.74
CA LEU A 36 7.35 -16.70 -17.15
C LEU A 36 6.14 -17.65 -17.09
N GLN A 37 6.18 -18.79 -17.79
CA GLN A 37 5.13 -19.82 -17.77
C GLN A 37 5.24 -20.78 -16.57
N ASP A 38 6.18 -20.53 -15.66
CA ASP A 38 6.36 -21.33 -14.46
C ASP A 38 5.14 -21.27 -13.53
N ALA A 39 4.51 -22.43 -13.28
CA ALA A 39 3.34 -22.56 -12.42
C ALA A 39 3.58 -22.07 -10.98
N ARG A 40 4.84 -22.01 -10.52
CA ARG A 40 5.20 -21.50 -9.19
C ARG A 40 4.78 -20.04 -9.00
N TYR A 41 4.69 -19.23 -10.06
CA TYR A 41 4.19 -17.86 -9.93
C TYR A 41 2.74 -17.82 -9.44
N GLY A 42 1.89 -18.71 -9.96
CA GLY A 42 0.50 -18.84 -9.49
C GLY A 42 0.45 -19.25 -8.02
N CYS A 43 1.22 -20.27 -7.64
CA CYS A 43 1.30 -20.71 -6.24
C CYS A 43 1.75 -19.59 -5.29
N ILE A 44 2.73 -18.78 -5.69
CA ILE A 44 3.22 -17.65 -4.90
C ILE A 44 2.12 -16.61 -4.72
N VAL A 45 1.40 -16.26 -5.80
CA VAL A 45 0.27 -15.32 -5.76
C VAL A 45 -0.81 -15.82 -4.81
N ASP A 46 -1.17 -17.10 -4.88
CA ASP A 46 -2.17 -17.71 -4.00
C ASP A 46 -1.77 -17.64 -2.53
N ILE A 47 -0.52 -17.97 -2.21
CA ILE A 47 0.01 -17.90 -0.84
C ILE A 47 -0.03 -16.46 -0.31
N ILE A 48 0.37 -15.50 -1.14
CA ILE A 48 0.33 -14.07 -0.79
C ILE A 48 -1.11 -13.64 -0.54
N ASN A 49 -2.05 -13.99 -1.43
CA ASN A 49 -3.44 -13.58 -1.35
C ASN A 49 -4.22 -14.19 -0.17
N ARG A 50 -3.70 -15.23 0.48
CA ARG A 50 -4.25 -15.75 1.75
C ARG A 50 -4.09 -14.76 2.91
N THR A 51 -3.05 -13.94 2.89
CA THR A 51 -2.68 -13.07 4.03
C THR A 51 -2.67 -11.60 3.67
N ILE A 52 -2.29 -11.24 2.45
CA ILE A 52 -2.17 -9.86 1.99
C ILE A 52 -3.47 -9.41 1.34
N HIS A 53 -3.92 -8.20 1.69
CA HIS A 53 -5.10 -7.56 1.15
C HIS A 53 -4.97 -7.35 -0.36
N GLU A 54 -6.08 -7.52 -1.08
CA GLU A 54 -6.09 -7.44 -2.55
C GLU A 54 -5.68 -6.08 -3.06
N ASP A 55 -6.01 -5.01 -2.32
CA ASP A 55 -5.63 -3.62 -2.62
C ASP A 55 -4.27 -3.19 -2.10
N ALA A 56 -3.52 -4.06 -1.42
CA ALA A 56 -2.17 -3.72 -0.98
C ALA A 56 -1.29 -3.45 -2.22
N ARG A 57 -0.79 -2.23 -2.35
CA ARG A 57 0.05 -1.78 -3.47
C ARG A 57 1.31 -1.10 -2.95
N TYR A 58 2.37 -1.19 -3.74
CA TYR A 58 3.53 -0.36 -3.51
C TYR A 58 3.22 1.08 -3.95
N THR A 59 3.30 2.02 -3.01
CA THR A 59 3.10 3.46 -3.27
C THR A 59 4.34 4.25 -2.89
N LYS A 60 4.74 5.22 -3.72
CA LYS A 60 5.83 6.15 -3.36
C LYS A 60 5.38 7.10 -2.23
N GLY A 61 6.33 7.53 -1.40
CA GLY A 61 6.10 8.45 -0.27
C GLY A 61 5.94 7.75 1.09
N HIS A 62 6.50 8.36 2.13
CA HIS A 62 6.62 7.73 3.45
C HIS A 62 5.26 7.48 4.13
N LEU A 63 4.34 8.46 4.12
CA LEU A 63 3.03 8.30 4.73
C LEU A 63 2.20 7.24 4.01
N ASN A 64 2.10 7.34 2.68
CA ASN A 64 1.35 6.37 1.87
C ASN A 64 1.86 4.95 2.06
N MET A 65 3.18 4.75 2.07
CA MET A 65 3.77 3.43 2.34
C MET A 65 3.48 2.95 3.77
N LYS A 66 3.46 3.84 4.76
CA LYS A 66 3.08 3.50 6.14
C LYS A 66 1.63 3.02 6.19
N THR A 67 0.72 3.73 5.52
CA THR A 67 -0.68 3.34 5.40
C THR A 67 -0.81 1.98 4.71
N GLN A 68 -0.18 1.80 3.54
CA GLN A 68 -0.17 0.52 2.83
C GLN A 68 0.32 -0.63 3.73
N ARG A 69 1.41 -0.43 4.49
CA ARG A 69 1.90 -1.45 5.44
C ARG A 69 0.93 -1.74 6.58
N CYS A 70 0.25 -0.73 7.10
CA CYS A 70 -0.72 -0.89 8.20
C CYS A 70 -1.90 -1.76 7.78
N PHE A 71 -2.41 -1.54 6.57
CA PHE A 71 -3.60 -2.21 6.03
C PHE A 71 -3.29 -3.38 5.09
N ALA A 72 -2.00 -3.71 4.89
CA ALA A 72 -1.61 -4.75 3.93
C ALA A 72 -2.04 -6.16 4.30
N VAL A 73 -2.22 -6.51 5.58
CA VAL A 73 -2.73 -7.84 5.98
C VAL A 73 -4.27 -7.83 5.93
N LYS A 74 -4.91 -8.88 5.42
CA LYS A 74 -6.38 -9.01 5.39
C LYS A 74 -6.98 -8.88 6.80
N GLN A 75 -8.17 -8.30 6.89
CA GLN A 75 -8.94 -8.24 8.14
C GLN A 75 -9.41 -9.64 8.54
N GLY A 76 -9.68 -9.86 9.82
CA GLY A 76 -10.20 -11.12 10.35
C GLY A 76 -9.15 -12.20 10.56
N LEU A 77 -7.88 -11.95 10.22
CA LEU A 77 -6.77 -12.88 10.46
C LEU A 77 -6.20 -12.77 11.88
N HIS A 78 -6.32 -11.59 12.51
CA HIS A 78 -5.78 -11.36 13.84
C HIS A 78 -6.53 -10.25 14.58
N GLY A 79 -7.33 -10.61 15.58
CA GLY A 79 -8.23 -9.66 16.26
C GLY A 79 -7.53 -8.44 16.87
N VAL A 80 -6.36 -8.60 17.49
CA VAL A 80 -5.60 -7.46 18.05
C VAL A 80 -5.07 -6.54 16.95
N LEU A 81 -4.72 -7.07 15.78
CA LEU A 81 -4.26 -6.25 14.66
C LEU A 81 -5.42 -5.41 14.11
N ASP A 82 -6.60 -6.01 14.01
CA ASP A 82 -7.80 -5.32 13.55
C ASP A 82 -8.25 -4.24 14.55
N LEU A 83 -8.25 -4.55 15.84
CA LEU A 83 -8.48 -3.54 16.89
C LEU A 83 -7.47 -2.40 16.83
N SER A 84 -6.18 -2.71 16.64
CA SER A 84 -5.13 -1.70 16.51
C SER A 84 -5.34 -0.77 15.31
N ARG A 85 -5.87 -1.29 14.19
CA ARG A 85 -6.21 -0.49 13.00
C ARG A 85 -7.41 0.41 13.23
N ILE A 86 -8.42 -0.07 13.94
CA ILE A 86 -9.59 0.73 14.34
C ILE A 86 -9.11 1.90 15.19
N THR A 87 -8.40 1.64 16.30
CA THR A 87 -7.87 2.68 17.17
C THR A 87 -6.94 3.64 16.44
N TYR A 88 -6.12 3.15 15.50
CA TYR A 88 -5.29 4.02 14.67
C TYR A 88 -6.14 4.96 13.80
N THR A 89 -7.22 4.47 13.20
CA THR A 89 -8.07 5.25 12.30
C THR A 89 -8.86 6.31 13.09
N GLU A 90 -9.46 5.91 14.22
CA GLU A 90 -10.15 6.81 15.17
C GLU A 90 -9.22 7.94 15.63
N LEU A 91 -7.99 7.62 16.04
CA LEU A 91 -7.03 8.64 16.48
C LEU A 91 -6.69 9.66 15.37
N ILE A 92 -6.61 9.21 14.12
CA ILE A 92 -6.34 10.10 12.98
C ILE A 92 -7.55 11.00 12.68
N GLU A 93 -8.77 10.47 12.81
CA GLU A 93 -10.01 11.23 12.70
C GLU A 93 -10.09 12.30 13.79
N ASP A 94 -9.86 11.93 15.05
CA ASP A 94 -9.83 12.86 16.20
C ASP A 94 -8.82 14.01 15.98
N ILE A 95 -7.61 13.67 15.49
CA ILE A 95 -6.57 14.68 15.17
C ILE A 95 -7.08 15.65 14.09
N ASN A 96 -7.70 15.14 13.03
CA ASN A 96 -8.20 15.97 11.93
C ASN A 96 -9.36 16.85 12.39
N GLU A 97 -10.26 16.32 13.23
CA GLU A 97 -11.38 17.08 13.79
C GLU A 97 -10.87 18.21 14.69
N LEU A 98 -9.93 17.93 15.59
CA LEU A 98 -9.32 18.94 16.45
C LEU A 98 -8.68 20.07 15.62
N ILE A 99 -7.97 19.72 14.55
CA ILE A 99 -7.33 20.71 13.66
C ILE A 99 -8.37 21.57 12.95
N ALA A 100 -9.47 20.98 12.49
CA ALA A 100 -10.57 21.72 11.87
C ALA A 100 -11.22 22.69 12.86
N GLN A 101 -11.54 22.23 14.07
CA GLN A 101 -12.09 23.08 15.14
C GLN A 101 -11.16 24.25 15.50
N LEU A 102 -9.85 24.01 15.55
CA LEU A 102 -8.86 25.08 15.78
C LEU A 102 -8.78 26.05 14.60
N GLY A 103 -8.87 25.54 13.37
CA GLY A 103 -8.89 26.36 12.16
C GLY A 103 -10.08 27.32 12.16
N ASP A 104 -11.27 26.80 12.45
CA ASP A 104 -12.51 27.58 12.53
C ASP A 104 -12.48 28.60 13.66
N LYS A 105 -12.04 28.17 14.86
CA LYS A 105 -11.94 29.03 16.05
C LYS A 105 -11.03 30.24 15.83
N HIS A 106 -9.95 30.07 15.08
CA HIS A 106 -8.94 31.11 14.87
C HIS A 106 -8.99 31.76 13.47
N GLY A 107 -9.88 31.32 12.59
CA GLY A 107 -9.95 31.80 11.21
C GLY A 107 -8.68 31.52 10.40
N LEU A 108 -7.98 30.42 10.70
CA LEU A 108 -6.70 30.07 10.07
C LEU A 108 -6.84 28.83 9.18
N PRO A 109 -6.18 28.78 8.01
CA PRO A 109 -6.22 27.63 7.12
C PRO A 109 -5.27 26.52 7.63
N LEU A 110 -5.63 25.87 8.74
CA LEU A 110 -4.85 24.79 9.35
C LEU A 110 -5.08 23.45 8.64
N LYS A 111 -4.03 22.64 8.50
CA LYS A 111 -4.09 21.29 7.93
C LYS A 111 -3.23 20.32 8.73
N SER A 112 -3.60 19.04 8.74
CA SER A 112 -2.74 18.00 9.27
C SER A 112 -1.63 17.65 8.28
N ALA A 113 -0.43 17.44 8.79
CA ALA A 113 0.72 16.99 8.02
C ALA A 113 1.48 15.90 8.79
N TYR A 114 2.21 15.06 8.06
CA TYR A 114 3.02 14.00 8.65
C TYR A 114 4.45 14.02 8.09
N THR A 115 5.42 13.94 8.99
CA THR A 115 6.83 13.69 8.63
C THR A 115 7.42 12.64 9.56
N ILE A 116 8.47 11.95 9.13
CA ILE A 116 9.14 10.94 9.98
C ILE A 116 9.70 11.58 11.24
N SER A 117 10.28 12.78 11.13
CA SER A 117 10.93 13.47 12.26
C SER A 117 9.95 14.07 13.27
N ARG A 118 8.76 14.52 12.83
CA ARG A 118 7.79 15.22 13.69
C ARG A 118 6.53 14.43 14.00
N GLY A 119 6.30 13.30 13.33
CA GLY A 119 5.01 12.65 13.36
C GLY A 119 3.91 13.54 12.77
N PHE A 120 2.68 13.38 13.28
CA PHE A 120 1.56 14.25 12.96
C PHE A 120 1.74 15.62 13.60
N HIS A 121 1.56 16.66 12.80
CA HIS A 121 1.68 18.04 13.23
C HIS A 121 0.74 18.94 12.44
N ILE A 122 0.47 20.12 12.99
CA ILE A 122 -0.33 21.15 12.33
C ILE A 122 0.58 21.93 11.38
N GLN A 123 0.09 22.15 10.16
CA GLN A 123 0.71 23.00 9.16
C GLN A 123 -0.26 24.11 8.79
N LEU A 124 0.23 25.35 8.76
CA LEU A 124 -0.50 26.47 8.18
C LEU A 124 -0.42 26.35 6.65
N ALA A 125 -1.57 26.26 5.98
CA ALA A 125 -1.60 26.21 4.53
C ALA A 125 -1.32 27.62 3.96
N THR A 126 -0.09 27.84 3.53
CA THR A 126 0.27 28.98 2.69
C THR A 126 -0.23 28.72 1.26
N LYS A 127 -0.88 29.72 0.66
CA LYS A 127 -1.22 29.73 -0.78
C LYS A 127 0.03 29.71 -1.64
#